data_AF-W1TUH4-F1
#
_entry.id   AF-W1TUH4-F1
#
_cell.length_a   1.000
_cell.length_b   1.000
_cell.length_c   1.000
_cell.angle_alpha   90.00
_cell.angle_beta   90.00
_cell.angle_gamma   90.00
#
_symmetry.space_group_name_H-M   'P 1'
#
loop_
_entity.id
_entity.type
_entity.pdbx_description
1 polymer ?
#
loop_
_entity_poly.entity_id
_entity_poly.type
_entity_poly.pdbx_seq_one_letter_code
_entity_poly.pdbx_strand_id
1 'polypeptide(L)'
;MIGAFLKRIRIKEKIRVYDVADICGVSQPFISNVENEKRIPTTEMFFSILEALALLYPITDDVVTAFNLEKEIKTESEEVDDFNNYEIYKDPAYVKDTVVSYWENEFLIELMEEFDYYDLSEELGQEEATAILLNNVPESERSIFQTILDLKFDEKHVIGFAQYIPPRKQSEIDLVDLSLLDIDSMLKKGKIILDGIKISKTDLIALRKVVNGIRYDRLN
;
A
#
# COMPACT_ATOMS: atom_id res chain seq x y z
N MET A 1 1.25 -21.27 0.89
CA MET A 1 0.46 -20.77 2.04
C MET A 1 -0.19 -19.45 1.71
N ILE A 2 0.56 -18.49 1.15
CA ILE A 2 0.01 -17.20 0.71
C ILE A 2 -1.13 -17.32 -0.32
N GLY A 3 -1.08 -18.33 -1.20
CA GLY A 3 -2.12 -18.55 -2.20
C GLY A 3 -3.49 -18.86 -1.57
N ALA A 4 -3.50 -19.75 -0.58
CA ALA A 4 -4.70 -20.09 0.17
C ALA A 4 -5.25 -18.90 0.97
N PHE A 5 -4.36 -18.11 1.59
CA PHE A 5 -4.70 -16.86 2.27
C PHE A 5 -5.42 -15.86 1.34
N LEU A 6 -4.80 -15.52 0.19
CA LEU A 6 -5.39 -14.60 -0.81
C LEU A 6 -6.74 -15.10 -1.31
N LYS A 7 -6.86 -16.42 -1.55
CA LYS A 7 -8.11 -17.06 -1.96
C LYS A 7 -9.20 -16.90 -0.90
N ARG A 8 -8.86 -17.05 0.38
CA ARG A 8 -9.81 -16.92 1.50
C ARG A 8 -10.38 -15.51 1.57
N ILE A 9 -9.54 -14.48 1.56
CA ILE A 9 -9.96 -13.07 1.54
C ILE A 9 -10.89 -12.82 0.36
N ARG A 10 -10.48 -13.22 -0.84
CA ARG A 10 -11.27 -13.00 -2.06
C ARG A 10 -12.65 -13.66 -1.97
N ILE A 11 -12.72 -14.90 -1.48
CA ILE A 11 -13.99 -15.64 -1.38
C ILE A 11 -14.89 -15.05 -0.28
N LYS A 12 -14.32 -14.67 0.86
CA LYS A 12 -15.04 -14.05 1.99
C LYS A 12 -15.88 -12.86 1.51
N GLU A 13 -15.30 -12.02 0.67
CA GLU A 13 -15.96 -10.84 0.12
C GLU A 13 -16.60 -11.01 -1.26
N LYS A 14 -16.72 -12.25 -1.75
CA LYS A 14 -17.35 -12.55 -3.05
C LYS A 14 -16.71 -11.79 -4.23
N ILE A 15 -15.43 -11.42 -4.10
CA ILE A 15 -14.65 -10.78 -5.17
C ILE A 15 -14.39 -11.83 -6.26
N ARG A 16 -14.57 -11.48 -7.55
CA ARG A 16 -14.34 -12.44 -8.64
C ARG A 16 -12.85 -12.50 -8.95
N VAL A 17 -12.34 -13.71 -9.23
CA VAL A 17 -10.95 -13.92 -9.68
C VAL A 17 -10.62 -13.06 -10.90
N TYR A 18 -11.61 -12.85 -11.78
CA TYR A 18 -11.47 -12.00 -12.96
C TYR A 18 -11.11 -10.55 -12.61
N ASP A 19 -11.79 -9.96 -11.62
CA ASP A 19 -11.59 -8.55 -11.26
C ASP A 19 -10.19 -8.32 -10.69
N VAL A 20 -9.71 -9.24 -9.85
CA VAL A 20 -8.33 -9.22 -9.32
C VAL A 20 -7.31 -9.34 -10.46
N ALA A 21 -7.55 -10.24 -11.41
CA ALA A 21 -6.64 -10.46 -12.54
C ALA A 21 -6.56 -9.22 -13.45
N ASP A 22 -7.69 -8.56 -13.69
CA ASP A 22 -7.79 -7.35 -14.50
C ASP A 22 -6.98 -6.20 -13.88
N ILE A 23 -7.15 -5.94 -12.58
CA ILE A 23 -6.39 -4.91 -11.86
C ILE A 23 -4.89 -5.22 -11.86
N CYS A 24 -4.52 -6.48 -11.65
CA CYS A 24 -3.11 -6.90 -11.64
C CYS A 24 -2.47 -6.94 -13.04
N GLY A 25 -3.24 -6.75 -14.12
CA GLY A 25 -2.73 -6.86 -15.50
C GLY A 25 -2.24 -8.27 -15.87
N VAL A 26 -2.83 -9.32 -15.28
CA VAL A 26 -2.48 -10.73 -15.53
C VAL A 26 -3.70 -11.53 -15.98
N SER A 27 -3.49 -12.79 -16.38
CA SER A 27 -4.60 -13.65 -16.79
C SER A 27 -5.35 -14.24 -15.58
N GLN A 28 -6.66 -14.46 -15.71
CA GLN A 28 -7.44 -15.14 -14.66
C GLN A 28 -6.85 -16.53 -14.26
N PRO A 29 -6.34 -17.36 -15.20
CA PRO A 29 -5.64 -18.60 -14.83
C PRO A 29 -4.37 -18.37 -14.00
N PHE A 30 -3.67 -17.23 -14.17
CA PHE A 30 -2.52 -16.89 -13.33
C PHE A 30 -2.94 -16.76 -11.86
N ILE A 31 -3.94 -15.92 -11.57
CA ILE A 31 -4.43 -15.71 -10.20
C ILE A 31 -4.97 -17.02 -9.64
N SER A 32 -5.73 -17.79 -10.42
CA SER A 32 -6.22 -19.11 -10.00
C SER A 32 -5.06 -20.08 -9.66
N ASN A 33 -3.98 -20.08 -10.42
CA ASN A 33 -2.81 -20.91 -10.10
C ASN A 33 -2.10 -20.43 -8.83
N VAL A 34 -2.06 -19.11 -8.57
CA VAL A 34 -1.56 -18.56 -7.30
C VAL A 34 -2.44 -19.01 -6.14
N GLU A 35 -3.75 -18.79 -6.23
CA GLU A 35 -4.73 -19.14 -5.19
C GLU A 35 -4.79 -20.63 -4.84
N ASN A 36 -4.45 -21.50 -5.79
CA ASN A 36 -4.41 -22.94 -5.58
C ASN A 36 -2.99 -23.47 -5.36
N GLU A 37 -2.04 -22.59 -5.02
CA GLU A 37 -0.65 -22.91 -4.68
C GLU A 37 0.12 -23.66 -5.79
N LYS A 38 -0.38 -23.59 -7.02
CA LYS A 38 0.29 -24.15 -8.22
C LYS A 38 1.37 -23.21 -8.75
N ARG A 39 1.35 -21.95 -8.33
CA ARG A 39 2.34 -20.92 -8.67
C ARG A 39 2.58 -20.03 -7.45
N ILE A 40 3.84 -19.79 -7.14
CA ILE A 40 4.20 -18.80 -6.11
C ILE A 40 4.40 -17.44 -6.81
N PRO A 41 3.68 -16.37 -6.40
CA PRO A 41 3.90 -15.02 -6.92
C PRO A 41 5.27 -14.49 -6.49
N THR A 42 5.77 -13.48 -7.20
CA THR A 42 6.89 -12.66 -6.69
C THR A 42 6.39 -11.76 -5.56
N THR A 43 7.29 -11.17 -4.77
CA THR A 43 6.93 -10.16 -3.76
C THR A 43 6.13 -9.01 -4.37
N GLU A 44 6.59 -8.45 -5.48
CA GLU A 44 5.88 -7.38 -6.22
C GLU A 44 4.45 -7.82 -6.58
N MET A 45 4.28 -9.02 -7.14
CA MET A 45 2.97 -9.53 -7.54
C MET A 45 2.08 -9.88 -6.33
N PHE A 46 2.65 -10.34 -5.22
CA PHE A 46 1.89 -10.58 -3.99
C PHE A 46 1.24 -9.28 -3.50
N PHE A 47 2.01 -8.20 -3.38
CA PHE A 47 1.48 -6.91 -2.98
C PHE A 47 0.53 -6.32 -4.01
N SER A 48 0.77 -6.50 -5.32
CA SER A 48 -0.21 -6.08 -6.34
C SER A 48 -1.54 -6.83 -6.23
N ILE A 49 -1.53 -8.12 -5.88
CA ILE A 49 -2.77 -8.86 -5.63
C ILE A 49 -3.45 -8.37 -4.34
N LEU A 50 -2.68 -8.05 -3.30
CA LEU A 50 -3.20 -7.52 -2.04
C LEU A 50 -3.88 -6.15 -2.25
N GLU A 51 -3.22 -5.24 -2.98
CA GLU A 51 -3.75 -3.94 -3.38
C GLU A 51 -5.03 -4.10 -4.20
N ALA A 52 -5.04 -5.04 -5.16
CA ALA A 52 -6.22 -5.34 -5.97
C ALA A 52 -7.39 -5.86 -5.14
N LEU A 53 -7.13 -6.68 -4.11
CA LEU A 53 -8.16 -7.12 -3.17
C LEU A 53 -8.67 -5.95 -2.32
N ALA A 54 -7.77 -5.09 -1.81
CA ALA A 54 -8.13 -3.91 -1.02
C ALA A 54 -8.96 -2.90 -1.82
N LEU A 55 -8.62 -2.69 -3.11
CA LEU A 55 -9.38 -1.85 -4.05
C LEU A 55 -10.80 -2.35 -4.30
N LEU A 56 -10.99 -3.66 -4.28
CA LEU A 56 -12.28 -4.32 -4.52
C LEU A 56 -13.06 -4.59 -3.23
N TYR A 57 -12.44 -4.36 -2.08
CA TYR A 57 -13.05 -4.56 -0.78
C TYR A 57 -14.01 -3.40 -0.48
N PRO A 58 -15.21 -3.68 0.03
CA PRO A 58 -16.17 -2.62 0.33
C PRO A 58 -15.70 -1.74 1.50
N ILE A 59 -16.14 -0.49 1.50
CA ILE A 59 -16.10 0.39 2.67
C ILE A 59 -17.14 -0.12 3.67
N THR A 60 -16.67 -0.60 4.82
CA THR A 60 -17.53 -1.06 5.93
C THR A 60 -17.78 0.08 6.92
N ASP A 61 -18.80 -0.08 7.77
CA ASP A 61 -19.14 0.89 8.82
C ASP A 61 -17.96 1.19 9.76
N ASP A 62 -17.12 0.19 10.03
CA ASP A 62 -15.90 0.34 10.83
C ASP A 62 -14.91 1.31 10.16
N VAL A 63 -14.73 1.20 8.83
CA VAL A 63 -13.89 2.11 8.03
C VAL A 63 -14.48 3.51 8.01
N VAL A 64 -15.80 3.63 7.78
CA VAL A 64 -16.50 4.92 7.82
C VAL A 64 -16.27 5.62 9.15
N THR A 65 -16.41 4.87 10.25
CA THR A 65 -16.24 5.38 11.61
C THR A 65 -14.79 5.74 11.90
N ALA A 66 -13.86 4.86 11.59
CA ALA A 66 -12.43 5.03 11.87
C ALA A 66 -11.85 6.29 11.18
N PHE A 67 -12.27 6.54 9.94
CA PHE A 67 -11.78 7.69 9.15
C PHE A 67 -12.75 8.87 9.09
N ASN A 68 -13.89 8.79 9.78
CA ASN A 68 -14.90 9.85 9.82
C ASN A 68 -15.38 10.26 8.41
N LEU A 69 -15.55 9.27 7.52
CA LEU A 69 -15.76 9.49 6.08
C LEU A 69 -17.02 10.31 5.80
N GLU A 70 -18.02 10.28 6.68
CA GLU A 70 -19.22 11.14 6.61
C GLU A 70 -18.89 12.63 6.49
N LYS A 71 -17.83 13.09 7.18
CA LYS A 71 -17.40 14.49 7.12
C LYS A 71 -16.68 14.85 5.82
N GLU A 72 -16.21 13.84 5.09
CA GLU A 72 -15.54 14.01 3.82
C GLU A 72 -16.52 14.06 2.64
N ILE A 73 -17.82 13.88 2.85
CA ILE A 73 -18.84 13.93 1.77
C ILE A 73 -19.01 15.37 1.25
N LYS A 74 -19.20 15.53 -0.08
CA LYS A 74 -19.28 16.83 -0.79
C LYS A 74 -20.40 17.76 -0.28
N THR A 75 -21.51 17.22 0.23
CA THR A 75 -22.66 18.04 0.66
C THR A 75 -23.44 17.38 1.81
N GLU A 76 -23.85 18.18 2.80
CA GLU A 76 -24.79 17.79 3.86
C GLU A 76 -26.23 17.72 3.31
N SER A 77 -26.61 16.70 2.53
CA SER A 77 -28.03 16.34 2.39
C SER A 77 -28.24 15.00 1.71
N GLU A 78 -29.16 14.23 2.30
CA GLU A 78 -29.78 12.98 1.86
C GLU A 78 -28.94 11.73 2.16
N GLU A 79 -29.60 10.76 2.80
CA GLU A 79 -29.06 9.49 3.28
C GLU A 79 -28.09 8.88 2.25
N VAL A 80 -26.80 8.90 2.59
CA VAL A 80 -25.77 8.32 1.75
C VAL A 80 -25.70 6.83 2.07
N ASP A 81 -26.41 6.05 1.28
CA ASP A 81 -26.49 4.59 1.44
C ASP A 81 -25.35 3.83 0.72
N ASP A 82 -24.51 4.54 -0.06
CA ASP A 82 -23.43 3.91 -0.83
C ASP A 82 -22.07 4.61 -0.62
N PHE A 83 -21.43 4.30 0.51
CA PHE A 83 -20.06 4.76 0.80
C PHE A 83 -19.02 4.25 -0.20
N ASN A 84 -19.31 3.20 -0.98
CA ASN A 84 -18.39 2.65 -1.98
C ASN A 84 -18.28 3.53 -3.23
N ASN A 85 -19.21 4.48 -3.41
CA ASN A 85 -19.13 5.45 -4.48
C ASN A 85 -18.17 6.59 -4.11
N TYR A 86 -16.89 6.43 -4.42
CA TYR A 86 -15.86 7.42 -4.08
C TYR A 86 -16.14 8.84 -4.63
N GLU A 87 -16.95 8.98 -5.68
CA GLU A 87 -17.29 10.29 -6.26
C GLU A 87 -18.11 11.19 -5.32
N ILE A 88 -18.67 10.64 -4.23
CA ILE A 88 -19.42 11.42 -3.25
C ILE A 88 -18.51 12.22 -2.31
N TYR A 89 -17.23 11.88 -2.20
CA TYR A 89 -16.28 12.52 -1.27
C TYR A 89 -15.64 13.78 -1.88
N LYS A 90 -15.33 14.76 -1.05
CA LYS A 90 -14.65 16.02 -1.40
C LYS A 90 -13.34 15.76 -2.15
N ASP A 91 -12.59 14.77 -1.68
CA ASP A 91 -11.40 14.24 -2.34
C ASP A 91 -11.53 12.71 -2.51
N PRO A 92 -12.07 12.25 -3.65
CA PRO A 92 -12.26 10.83 -3.94
C PRO A 92 -10.95 10.04 -3.91
N ALA A 93 -9.85 10.64 -4.37
CA ALA A 93 -8.56 9.96 -4.45
C ALA A 93 -7.98 9.74 -3.06
N TYR A 94 -8.01 10.77 -2.22
CA TYR A 94 -7.57 10.65 -0.82
C TYR A 94 -8.36 9.60 -0.03
N VAL A 95 -9.70 9.59 -0.15
CA VAL A 95 -10.52 8.60 0.56
C VAL A 95 -10.23 7.20 0.05
N LYS A 96 -10.09 7.03 -1.27
CA LYS A 96 -9.72 5.75 -1.87
C LYS A 96 -8.37 5.25 -1.36
N ASP A 97 -7.33 6.09 -1.38
CA ASP A 97 -6.00 5.70 -0.92
C ASP A 97 -6.01 5.34 0.57
N THR A 98 -6.78 6.08 1.37
CA THR A 98 -6.96 5.83 2.82
C THR A 98 -7.62 4.47 3.07
N VAL A 99 -8.72 4.18 2.38
CA VAL A 99 -9.47 2.91 2.52
C VAL A 99 -8.63 1.72 2.03
N VAL A 100 -7.94 1.87 0.90
CA VAL A 100 -7.05 0.83 0.38
C VAL A 100 -5.93 0.53 1.37
N SER A 101 -5.25 1.57 1.87
CA SER A 101 -4.16 1.41 2.84
C SER A 101 -4.64 0.74 4.13
N TYR A 102 -5.86 1.07 4.59
CA TYR A 102 -6.47 0.40 5.73
C TYR A 102 -6.65 -1.10 5.48
N TRP A 103 -7.27 -1.48 4.36
CA TRP A 103 -7.53 -2.88 4.06
C TRP A 103 -6.25 -3.69 3.84
N GLU A 104 -5.25 -3.11 3.16
CA GLU A 104 -3.94 -3.76 3.03
C GLU A 104 -3.32 -4.06 4.40
N ASN A 105 -3.36 -3.08 5.31
CA ASN A 105 -2.87 -3.26 6.67
C ASN A 105 -3.63 -4.36 7.41
N GLU A 106 -4.98 -4.35 7.37
CA GLU A 106 -5.81 -5.37 8.00
C GLU A 106 -5.54 -6.78 7.45
N PHE A 107 -5.35 -6.93 6.13
CA PHE A 107 -5.00 -8.23 5.56
C PHE A 107 -3.63 -8.71 6.02
N LEU A 108 -2.64 -7.83 6.12
CA LEU A 108 -1.33 -8.21 6.63
C LEU A 108 -1.39 -8.58 8.11
N ILE A 109 -2.23 -7.91 8.91
CA ILE A 109 -2.49 -8.32 10.30
C ILE A 109 -3.11 -9.72 10.33
N GLU A 110 -4.17 -9.97 9.57
CA GLU A 110 -4.83 -11.29 9.49
C GLU A 110 -3.84 -12.39 9.05
N LEU A 111 -2.95 -12.08 8.09
CA LEU A 111 -1.91 -13.00 7.65
C LEU A 111 -0.92 -13.33 8.77
N MET A 112 -0.45 -12.34 9.52
CA MET A 112 0.51 -12.58 10.60
C MET A 112 -0.15 -13.30 11.78
N GLU A 113 -1.43 -13.04 12.05
CA GLU A 113 -2.24 -13.79 13.02
C GLU A 113 -2.41 -15.26 12.63
N GLU A 114 -2.66 -15.57 11.37
CA GLU A 114 -2.80 -16.97 10.90
C GLU A 114 -1.55 -17.82 11.13
N PHE A 115 -0.40 -17.17 11.31
CA PHE A 115 0.88 -17.81 11.59
C PHE A 115 1.33 -17.65 13.05
N ASP A 116 0.40 -17.30 13.94
CA ASP A 116 0.61 -17.12 15.38
C ASP A 116 1.74 -16.13 15.71
N TYR A 117 2.08 -15.22 14.79
CA TYR A 117 3.28 -14.38 14.95
C TYR A 117 3.17 -13.48 16.17
N TYR A 118 2.00 -12.88 16.41
CA TYR A 118 1.83 -11.94 17.51
C TYR A 118 1.94 -12.62 18.88
N ASP A 119 1.28 -13.77 19.05
CA ASP A 119 1.39 -14.59 20.27
C ASP A 119 2.84 -15.02 20.50
N LEU A 120 3.53 -15.52 19.46
CA LEU A 120 4.94 -15.88 19.55
C LEU A 120 5.84 -14.68 19.89
N SER A 121 5.54 -13.51 19.33
CA SER A 121 6.34 -12.29 19.57
C SER A 121 6.17 -11.77 20.99
N GLU A 122 4.99 -11.94 21.59
CA GLU A 122 4.71 -11.59 22.98
C GLU A 122 5.41 -12.56 23.94
N GLU A 123 5.38 -13.87 23.64
CA GLU A 123 5.95 -14.90 24.50
C GLU A 123 7.48 -15.01 24.41
N LEU A 124 8.04 -14.90 23.20
CA LEU A 124 9.44 -15.22 22.90
C LEU A 124 10.28 -14.01 22.46
N GLY A 125 9.62 -12.90 22.12
CA GLY A 125 10.24 -11.73 21.51
C GLY A 125 10.26 -11.80 19.97
N GLN A 126 10.40 -10.63 19.35
CA GLN A 126 10.28 -10.46 17.89
C GLN A 126 11.31 -11.27 17.09
N GLU A 127 12.56 -11.33 17.55
CA GLU A 127 13.64 -12.02 16.83
C GLU A 127 13.36 -13.53 16.71
N GLU A 128 12.97 -14.17 17.81
CA GLU A 128 12.66 -15.60 17.84
C GLU A 128 11.36 -15.90 17.08
N ALA A 129 10.32 -15.07 17.25
CA ALA A 129 9.07 -15.21 16.49
C ALA A 129 9.29 -15.11 14.98
N THR A 130 10.13 -14.17 14.54
CA THR A 130 10.53 -14.04 13.14
C THR A 130 11.27 -15.28 12.64
N ALA A 131 12.22 -15.81 13.42
CA ALA A 131 12.94 -17.02 13.04
C ALA A 131 12.00 -18.23 12.92
N ILE A 132 11.06 -18.40 13.86
CA ILE A 132 10.06 -19.47 13.83
C ILE A 132 9.17 -19.34 12.59
N LEU A 133 8.63 -18.15 12.32
CA LEU A 133 7.80 -17.90 11.14
C LEU A 133 8.54 -18.26 9.83
N LEU A 134 9.75 -17.75 9.64
CA LEU A 134 10.54 -17.97 8.42
C LEU A 134 10.98 -19.44 8.25
N ASN A 135 11.13 -20.17 9.36
CA ASN A 135 11.42 -21.60 9.34
C ASN A 135 10.18 -22.44 9.00
N ASN A 136 8.98 -21.97 9.35
CA ASN A 136 7.73 -22.67 9.10
C ASN A 136 7.13 -22.40 7.72
N VAL A 137 7.57 -21.34 7.03
CA VAL A 137 7.13 -21.05 5.65
C VAL A 137 8.01 -21.73 4.59
N PRO A 138 7.45 -22.14 3.44
CA PRO A 138 8.21 -22.66 2.32
C PRO A 138 9.29 -21.69 1.85
N GLU A 139 10.45 -22.20 1.46
CA GLU A 139 11.58 -21.37 0.99
C GLU A 139 11.18 -20.43 -0.16
N SER A 140 10.28 -20.89 -1.04
CA SER A 140 9.74 -20.10 -2.15
C SER A 140 8.90 -18.88 -1.73
N GLU A 141 8.35 -18.88 -0.51
CA GLU A 141 7.52 -17.78 0.02
C GLU A 141 8.30 -16.87 0.99
N ARG A 142 9.50 -17.27 1.42
CA ARG A 142 10.29 -16.54 2.43
C ARG A 142 10.56 -15.08 2.08
N SER A 143 10.80 -14.76 0.80
CA SER A 143 11.04 -13.36 0.40
C SER A 143 9.82 -12.47 0.63
N ILE A 144 8.61 -13.03 0.55
CA ILE A 144 7.36 -12.32 0.81
C ILE A 144 7.21 -12.07 2.30
N PHE A 145 7.32 -13.13 3.11
CA PHE A 145 7.23 -13.02 4.58
C PHE A 145 8.32 -12.12 5.17
N GLN A 146 9.55 -12.21 4.67
CA GLN A 146 10.61 -11.29 5.08
C GLN A 146 10.25 -9.83 4.77
N THR A 147 9.70 -9.57 3.57
CA THR A 147 9.28 -8.20 3.21
C THR A 147 8.15 -7.71 4.12
N ILE A 148 7.18 -8.56 4.45
CA ILE A 148 6.09 -8.20 5.38
C ILE A 148 6.65 -7.85 6.76
N LEU A 149 7.58 -8.65 7.28
CA LEU A 149 8.26 -8.38 8.54
C LEU A 149 9.05 -7.07 8.51
N ASP A 150 9.73 -6.78 7.39
CA ASP A 150 10.49 -5.54 7.22
C ASP A 150 9.58 -4.29 7.15
N LEU A 151 8.32 -4.46 6.70
CA LEU A 151 7.32 -3.39 6.68
C LEU A 151 6.63 -3.19 8.04
N LYS A 152 6.66 -4.20 8.93
CA LYS A 152 6.00 -4.12 10.22
C LYS A 152 6.62 -3.01 11.07
N PHE A 153 5.77 -2.22 11.70
CA PHE A 153 6.13 -1.37 12.82
C PHE A 153 5.27 -1.71 14.04
N ASP A 154 5.81 -1.36 15.21
CA ASP A 154 5.16 -1.54 16.50
C ASP A 154 5.30 -0.24 17.28
N GLU A 155 4.23 0.55 17.28
CA GLU A 155 4.14 1.73 18.14
C GLU A 155 3.35 1.34 19.38
N LYS A 156 3.59 2.05 20.49
CA LYS A 156 3.17 1.73 21.87
C LYS A 156 1.78 1.08 22.06
N HIS A 157 0.82 1.34 21.17
CA HIS A 157 -0.54 0.78 21.17
C HIS A 157 -1.06 0.42 19.78
N VAL A 158 -0.22 0.39 18.75
CA VAL A 158 -0.62 0.21 17.34
C VAL A 158 0.38 -0.69 16.63
N ILE A 159 -0.13 -1.82 16.14
CA ILE A 159 0.57 -2.68 15.20
C ILE A 159 0.13 -2.26 13.79
N GLY A 160 1.09 -2.13 12.88
CA GLY A 160 0.78 -1.83 11.49
C GLY A 160 1.94 -2.11 10.55
N PHE A 161 1.69 -1.84 9.27
CA PHE A 161 2.63 -2.05 8.18
C PHE A 161 2.83 -0.76 7.40
N ALA A 162 4.08 -0.45 7.10
CA ALA A 162 4.39 0.57 6.12
C ALA A 162 3.88 0.13 4.73
N GLN A 163 3.50 1.10 3.90
CA GLN A 163 3.11 0.80 2.52
C GLN A 163 4.27 0.15 1.77
N TYR A 164 3.99 -0.94 1.06
CA TYR A 164 4.99 -1.57 0.21
C TYR A 164 5.31 -0.67 -0.99
N ILE A 165 6.59 -0.32 -1.12
CA ILE A 165 7.10 0.39 -2.30
C ILE A 165 7.96 -0.59 -3.09
N PRO A 166 7.54 -1.03 -4.30
CA PRO A 166 8.33 -1.94 -5.09
C PRO A 166 9.71 -1.32 -5.40
N PRO A 167 10.80 -2.11 -5.34
CA PRO A 167 12.12 -1.61 -5.69
C PRO A 167 12.10 -1.01 -7.10
N ARG A 168 12.52 0.24 -7.24
CA ARG A 168 12.58 0.90 -8.56
C ARG A 168 13.46 0.05 -9.49
N LYS A 169 12.87 -0.54 -10.53
CA LYS A 169 13.64 -1.02 -11.68
C LYS A 169 14.25 0.23 -12.31
N GLN A 170 15.55 0.46 -12.12
CA GLN A 170 16.23 1.53 -12.84
C GLN A 170 16.11 1.23 -14.33
N SER A 171 15.15 1.84 -15.02
CA SER A 171 15.23 1.97 -16.46
C SER A 171 16.22 3.11 -16.73
N GLU A 172 17.07 2.98 -17.75
CA GLU A 172 17.95 4.08 -18.21
C GLU A 172 17.18 5.38 -18.55
N ILE A 173 15.84 5.29 -18.60
CA ILE A 173 14.89 6.33 -18.99
C ILE A 173 14.32 7.10 -17.77
N ASP A 174 14.47 6.60 -16.53
CA ASP A 174 13.90 7.21 -15.32
C ASP A 174 14.81 8.26 -14.65
N LEU A 175 15.93 8.61 -15.28
CA LEU A 175 16.76 9.72 -14.84
C LEU A 175 16.12 11.04 -15.26
N VAL A 176 15.34 11.63 -14.35
CA VAL A 176 14.91 13.02 -14.47
C VAL A 176 16.07 13.94 -14.13
N ASP A 177 16.59 14.64 -15.14
CA ASP A 177 17.60 15.67 -14.90
C ASP A 177 16.97 16.87 -14.18
N LEU A 178 17.14 16.89 -12.85
CA LEU A 178 16.70 17.98 -11.99
C LEU A 178 17.43 19.31 -12.28
N SER A 179 18.43 19.34 -13.18
CA SER A 179 19.05 20.58 -13.69
C SER A 179 18.08 21.42 -14.50
N LEU A 180 17.05 20.79 -15.05
CA LEU A 180 16.04 21.43 -15.88
C LEU A 180 14.86 21.98 -15.06
N LEU A 181 14.86 21.81 -13.73
CA LEU A 181 13.87 22.43 -12.85
C LEU A 181 14.09 23.95 -12.79
N ASP A 182 13.49 24.67 -13.74
CA ASP A 182 13.36 26.12 -13.68
C ASP A 182 12.28 26.50 -12.66
N ILE A 183 12.71 26.60 -11.40
CA ILE A 183 11.86 26.97 -10.26
C ILE A 183 11.17 28.32 -10.48
N ASP A 184 11.80 29.25 -11.21
CA ASP A 184 11.22 30.57 -11.46
C ASP A 184 10.08 30.50 -12.49
N SER A 185 10.17 29.61 -13.48
CA SER A 185 9.07 29.26 -14.40
C SER A 185 7.94 28.51 -13.70
N MET A 186 8.30 27.58 -12.81
CA MET A 186 7.38 26.79 -11.99
C MET A 186 6.53 27.64 -11.04
N LEU A 187 7.13 28.65 -10.41
CA LEU A 187 6.45 29.64 -9.57
C LEU A 187 5.43 30.49 -10.35
N LYS A 188 5.69 30.75 -11.64
CA LYS A 188 4.78 31.54 -12.51
C LYS A 188 3.54 30.76 -12.93
N LYS A 189 3.61 29.44 -13.02
CA LYS A 189 2.49 28.60 -13.51
C LYS A 189 1.63 27.97 -12.41
N GLY A 190 2.04 28.06 -11.13
CA GLY A 190 1.18 27.77 -9.97
C GLY A 190 0.55 26.36 -9.94
N LYS A 191 1.13 25.39 -10.65
CA LYS A 191 0.59 24.03 -10.83
C LYS A 191 1.67 22.98 -10.60
N ILE A 192 2.20 22.91 -9.38
CA ILE A 192 2.96 21.74 -8.95
C ILE A 192 2.24 21.18 -7.74
N ILE A 193 1.81 19.93 -7.90
CA ILE A 193 1.22 19.10 -6.88
C ILE A 193 2.20 17.95 -6.70
N LEU A 194 2.57 17.65 -5.46
CA LEU A 194 3.39 16.50 -5.10
C LEU A 194 2.62 15.77 -4.01
N ASP A 195 2.33 14.49 -4.26
CA ASP A 195 1.49 13.62 -3.42
C ASP A 195 0.12 14.24 -3.10
N GLY A 196 -0.56 14.78 -4.13
CA GLY A 196 -1.85 15.46 -3.96
C GLY A 196 -1.78 16.83 -3.29
N ILE A 197 -0.64 17.20 -2.70
CA ILE A 197 -0.44 18.47 -1.99
C ILE A 197 0.13 19.51 -2.94
N LYS A 198 -0.56 20.66 -3.02
CA LYS A 198 -0.04 21.82 -3.74
C LYS A 198 1.22 22.33 -3.04
N ILE A 199 2.35 22.30 -3.75
CA ILE A 199 3.63 22.73 -3.19
C ILE A 199 3.60 24.26 -2.95
N SER A 200 3.96 24.69 -1.74
CA SER A 200 4.09 26.12 -1.44
C SER A 200 5.38 26.72 -1.99
N LYS A 201 5.45 28.06 -2.09
CA LYS A 201 6.68 28.76 -2.48
C LYS A 201 7.85 28.42 -1.55
N THR A 202 7.58 28.25 -0.27
CA THR A 202 8.57 27.91 0.76
C THR A 202 9.14 26.52 0.54
N ASP A 203 8.31 25.55 0.18
CA ASP A 203 8.71 24.17 -0.07
C ASP A 203 9.57 24.08 -1.33
N LEU A 204 9.23 24.82 -2.39
CA LEU A 204 10.06 24.92 -3.60
C LEU A 204 11.44 25.53 -3.29
N ILE A 205 11.50 26.51 -2.39
CA ILE A 205 12.78 27.10 -1.94
C ILE A 205 13.59 26.10 -1.11
N ALA A 206 12.95 25.32 -0.23
CA ALA A 206 13.60 24.29 0.56
C ALA A 206 14.15 23.17 -0.35
N LEU A 207 13.35 22.68 -1.29
CA LEU A 207 13.75 21.70 -2.30
C LEU A 207 14.96 22.19 -3.10
N ARG A 208 14.96 23.46 -3.53
CA ARG A 208 16.10 24.08 -4.22
C ARG A 208 17.37 24.02 -3.38
N LYS A 209 17.28 24.35 -2.09
CA LYS A 209 18.43 24.34 -1.18
C LYS A 209 18.97 22.92 -1.00
N VAL A 210 18.09 21.93 -0.84
CA VAL A 210 18.47 20.52 -0.72
C VAL A 210 19.17 20.03 -1.99
N VAL A 211 18.57 20.27 -3.17
CA VAL A 211 19.14 19.86 -4.46
C VAL A 211 20.49 20.54 -4.71
N ASN A 212 20.61 21.83 -4.41
CA ASN A 212 21.89 22.54 -4.52
C ASN A 212 22.91 22.02 -3.50
N GLY A 213 22.50 21.79 -2.25
CA GLY A 213 23.36 21.19 -1.23
C GLY A 213 23.96 19.88 -1.71
N ILE A 214 23.13 18.94 -2.18
CA ILE A 214 23.58 17.65 -2.73
C ILE A 214 24.52 17.83 -3.94
N ARG A 215 24.27 18.82 -4.81
CA ARG A 215 25.13 19.10 -5.98
C ARG A 215 26.51 19.59 -5.59
N TYR A 216 26.58 20.50 -4.63
CA TYR A 216 27.82 21.19 -4.27
C TYR A 216 28.58 20.50 -3.14
N ASP A 217 27.94 19.63 -2.34
CA ASP A 217 28.64 18.75 -1.37
C ASP A 217 29.50 17.67 -2.06
N ARG A 218 29.21 17.34 -3.32
CA ARG A 218 30.05 16.41 -4.10
C ARG A 218 31.32 17.07 -4.66
N LEU A 219 31.52 18.36 -4.43
CA LEU A 219 32.68 19.13 -4.90
C LEU A 219 33.68 19.47 -3.77
N ASN A 220 33.47 18.95 -2.55
CA ASN A 220 34.40 19.06 -1.42
C ASN A 220 34.90 17.67 -0.98
#